data_AF-A0A2W6CVB2-F1
#
_entry.id   AF-A0A2W6CVB2-F1
#
_cell.length_a   1.000
_cell.length_b   1.000
_cell.length_c   1.000
_cell.angle_alpha   90.00
_cell.angle_beta   90.00
_cell.angle_gamma   90.00
#
_symmetry.space_group_name_H-M   'P 1'
#
loop_
_entity.id
_entity.type
_entity.pdbx_description
1 polymer ?
#
loop_
_entity_poly.entity_id
_entity_poly.type
_entity_poly.pdbx_seq_one_letter_code
_entity_poly.pdbx_strand_id
1 'polypeptide(L)'
;GRSSARSWLYRIATNVCIDMHRHVQRRAQPMDMGPASPPEESFLGPLLPEATWITPVPDSRIAPESTDPAEIVQYRESVRLAFVAALQHLPARQRAALILCEVLRWKVAEAAELLDTSVAAINSALQRARATLGSLPREVPSKDLDDADLELLDRYVDAFERYDIEGLVVLLHEDAVQSMPPFAMWIQGATNVGCWMVQPGPSACRGSRLVPASANGCPAFGQYRPDPAGGYAPWALQVLEISGGKITGMRFFLAFLGSERLFPQFGLPLHLDG
;
A
#
# COMPACT_ATOMS: atom_id res chain seq x y z
N GLY A 1 -10.20 17.05 -35.50
CA GLY A 1 -9.98 15.60 -35.31
C GLY A 1 -8.83 15.24 -34.38
N ARG A 2 -8.69 15.88 -33.20
CA ARG A 2 -7.70 15.49 -32.18
C ARG A 2 -8.32 14.73 -30.99
N SER A 3 -9.64 14.81 -30.79
CA SER A 3 -10.33 14.07 -29.71
C SER A 3 -10.42 12.57 -30.00
N SER A 4 -10.57 12.15 -31.26
CA SER A 4 -10.71 10.73 -31.60
C SER A 4 -9.46 9.90 -31.27
N ALA A 5 -8.26 10.45 -31.47
CA ALA A 5 -7.01 9.76 -31.13
C ALA A 5 -6.83 9.61 -29.61
N ARG A 6 -7.20 10.64 -28.83
CA ARG A 6 -7.14 10.62 -27.35
C ARG A 6 -8.16 9.63 -26.79
N SER A 7 -9.42 9.69 -27.24
CA SER A 7 -10.46 8.74 -26.83
C SER A 7 -10.14 7.31 -27.25
N TRP A 8 -9.52 7.11 -28.42
CA TRP A 8 -9.07 5.80 -28.89
C TRP A 8 -7.91 5.23 -28.04
N LEU A 9 -6.94 6.06 -27.66
CA LEU A 9 -5.86 5.66 -26.74
C LEU A 9 -6.38 5.34 -25.34
N TYR A 10 -7.28 6.17 -24.78
CA TYR A 10 -7.93 5.86 -23.50
C TYR A 10 -8.75 4.57 -23.60
N ARG A 11 -9.41 4.30 -24.73
CA ARG A 11 -10.18 3.07 -24.94
C ARG A 11 -9.29 1.84 -24.96
N ILE A 12 -8.17 1.89 -25.67
CA ILE A 12 -7.20 0.80 -25.68
C ILE A 12 -6.60 0.60 -24.29
N ALA A 13 -6.13 1.66 -23.64
CA ALA A 13 -5.56 1.56 -22.30
C ALA A 13 -6.58 1.02 -21.29
N THR A 14 -7.83 1.50 -21.34
CA THR A 14 -8.91 1.05 -20.44
C THR A 14 -9.30 -0.39 -20.72
N ASN A 15 -9.45 -0.79 -21.98
CA ASN A 15 -9.79 -2.17 -22.33
C ASN A 15 -8.67 -3.14 -22.00
N VAL A 16 -7.40 -2.75 -22.22
CA VAL A 16 -6.24 -3.53 -21.78
C VAL A 16 -6.23 -3.67 -20.26
N CYS A 17 -6.42 -2.58 -19.50
CA CYS A 17 -6.48 -2.64 -18.04
C CYS A 17 -7.68 -3.46 -17.53
N ILE A 18 -8.83 -3.40 -18.19
CA ILE A 18 -10.03 -4.17 -17.83
C ILE A 18 -9.88 -5.64 -18.18
N ASP A 19 -9.32 -5.97 -19.34
CA ASP A 19 -9.09 -7.35 -19.76
C ASP A 19 -8.00 -8.00 -18.90
N MET A 20 -6.95 -7.26 -18.52
CA MET A 20 -6.01 -7.68 -17.48
C MET A 20 -6.69 -7.93 -16.13
N HIS A 21 -7.81 -7.26 -15.83
CA HIS A 21 -8.61 -7.45 -14.60
C HIS A 21 -9.67 -8.56 -14.69
N ARG A 22 -10.10 -8.93 -15.91
CA ARG A 22 -11.07 -10.03 -16.16
C ARG A 22 -10.41 -11.40 -16.00
N HIS A 23 -9.12 -11.50 -16.32
CA HIS A 23 -8.28 -12.57 -15.82
C HIS A 23 -8.07 -12.32 -14.32
N VAL A 24 -8.77 -13.06 -13.48
CA VAL A 24 -8.72 -12.89 -12.02
C VAL A 24 -7.27 -12.95 -11.51
N GLN A 25 -6.66 -11.80 -11.33
CA GLN A 25 -5.62 -11.56 -10.35
C GLN A 25 -6.24 -10.56 -9.39
N ARG A 26 -7.02 -11.06 -8.41
CA ARG A 26 -7.48 -10.22 -7.30
C ARG A 26 -6.20 -9.71 -6.66
N ARG A 27 -5.89 -8.42 -6.86
CA ARG A 27 -4.86 -7.76 -6.09
C ARG A 27 -5.36 -7.76 -4.65
N ALA A 28 -4.80 -8.64 -3.85
CA ALA A 28 -5.26 -8.94 -2.51
C ALA A 28 -4.24 -8.42 -1.50
N GLN A 29 -4.72 -8.02 -0.32
CA GLN A 29 -3.85 -8.05 0.84
C GLN A 29 -3.74 -9.52 1.30
N PRO A 30 -2.62 -9.94 1.91
CA PRO A 30 -2.49 -11.30 2.45
C PRO A 30 -3.67 -11.74 3.33
N MET A 31 -4.24 -10.81 4.11
CA MET A 31 -5.44 -11.03 4.95
C MET A 31 -6.69 -11.42 4.15
N ASP A 32 -6.79 -11.03 2.88
CA ASP A 32 -7.93 -11.37 2.01
C ASP A 32 -7.85 -12.81 1.46
N MET A 33 -6.72 -13.50 1.67
CA MET A 33 -6.44 -14.82 1.10
C MET A 33 -6.67 -15.98 2.08
N GLY A 34 -6.88 -15.72 3.37
CA GLY A 34 -7.11 -16.75 4.38
C GLY A 34 -6.84 -16.28 5.82
N PRO A 35 -7.03 -17.17 6.81
CA PRO A 35 -6.76 -16.87 8.22
C PRO A 35 -5.28 -16.58 8.49
N ALA A 36 -4.98 -15.99 9.65
CA ALA A 36 -3.60 -15.71 10.07
C ALA A 36 -2.77 -16.99 10.15
N SER A 37 -1.51 -16.89 9.79
CA SER A 37 -0.54 -17.99 9.87
C SER A 37 0.16 -18.01 11.23
N PRO A 38 0.53 -19.20 11.75
CA PRO A 38 1.46 -19.30 12.86
C PRO A 38 2.80 -18.60 12.53
N PRO A 39 3.54 -18.06 13.53
CA PRO A 39 4.80 -17.36 13.32
C PRO A 39 5.96 -18.34 13.06
N GLU A 40 5.83 -19.17 12.02
CA GLU A 40 6.76 -20.24 11.68
C GLU A 40 7.12 -20.19 10.19
N GLU A 41 8.40 -20.38 9.87
CA GLU A 41 8.91 -20.18 8.50
C GLU A 41 8.35 -21.22 7.51
N SER A 42 7.91 -22.37 8.02
CA SER A 42 7.20 -23.40 7.26
C SER A 42 5.91 -22.88 6.59
N PHE A 43 5.32 -21.80 7.11
CA PHE A 43 4.07 -21.20 6.59
C PHE A 43 4.30 -20.06 5.60
N LEU A 44 5.56 -19.69 5.29
CA LEU A 44 5.88 -18.61 4.34
C LEU A 44 5.22 -18.85 2.97
N GLY A 45 5.16 -20.12 2.55
CA GLY A 45 4.56 -20.54 1.29
C GLY A 45 5.37 -20.09 0.06
N PRO A 46 4.87 -20.36 -1.16
CA PRO A 46 5.52 -19.91 -2.39
C PRO A 46 5.39 -18.40 -2.60
N LEU A 47 6.34 -17.81 -3.32
CA LEU A 47 6.22 -16.44 -3.83
C LEU A 47 5.04 -16.36 -4.81
N LEU A 48 4.10 -15.44 -4.59
CA LEU A 48 3.04 -15.19 -5.58
C LEU A 48 3.47 -14.07 -6.56
N PRO A 49 2.98 -14.08 -7.82
CA PRO A 49 3.32 -13.07 -8.82
C PRO A 49 3.07 -11.63 -8.33
N GLU A 50 3.89 -10.66 -8.77
CA GLU A 50 3.70 -9.23 -8.42
C GLU A 50 2.27 -8.74 -8.73
N ALA A 51 1.68 -9.25 -9.83
CA ALA A 51 0.31 -8.94 -10.23
C ALA A 51 -0.76 -9.31 -9.19
N THR A 52 -0.45 -10.23 -8.26
CA THR A 52 -1.30 -10.66 -7.16
C THR A 52 -1.35 -9.64 -6.01
N TRP A 53 -0.37 -8.73 -5.92
CA TRP A 53 -0.21 -7.85 -4.79
C TRP A 53 -0.57 -6.39 -5.10
N ILE A 54 -1.09 -5.69 -4.10
CA ILE A 54 -1.22 -4.23 -4.13
C ILE A 54 0.16 -3.66 -3.80
N THR A 55 0.77 -2.91 -4.73
CA THR A 55 2.05 -2.27 -4.51
C THR A 55 1.88 -0.88 -3.88
N PRO A 56 2.82 -0.44 -3.02
CA PRO A 56 2.76 0.87 -2.40
C PRO A 56 3.01 1.97 -3.42
N VAL A 57 2.32 3.10 -3.28
CA VAL A 57 2.48 4.27 -4.15
C VAL A 57 3.13 5.41 -3.35
N PRO A 58 4.24 6.01 -3.86
CA PRO A 58 4.86 7.17 -3.23
C PRO A 58 3.89 8.35 -3.17
N ASP A 59 3.87 9.02 -2.03
CA ASP A 59 2.97 10.15 -1.82
C ASP A 59 3.25 11.30 -2.80
N SER A 60 4.51 11.46 -3.18
CA SER A 60 4.99 12.44 -4.17
C SER A 60 4.36 12.29 -5.57
N ARG A 61 3.89 11.08 -5.93
CA ARG A 61 3.28 10.81 -7.24
C ARG A 61 1.78 11.10 -7.31
N ILE A 62 1.16 11.44 -6.18
CA ILE A 62 -0.29 11.61 -6.06
C ILE A 62 -0.69 13.10 -5.96
N ALA A 63 0.27 14.03 -5.96
CA ALA A 63 0.01 15.47 -5.87
C ALA A 63 -0.25 16.11 -7.26
N PRO A 64 -1.32 16.91 -7.44
CA PRO A 64 -1.44 17.80 -8.61
C PRO A 64 -0.54 19.04 -8.46
N GLU A 65 -0.09 19.59 -9.59
CA GLU A 65 0.58 20.90 -9.69
C GLU A 65 -0.41 22.03 -9.34
N SER A 66 -0.60 22.31 -8.05
CA SER A 66 -1.40 23.43 -7.55
C SER A 66 -0.58 24.20 -6.51
N THR A 67 -0.83 25.51 -6.35
CA THR A 67 0.04 26.45 -5.62
C THR A 67 -0.46 26.79 -4.20
N ASP A 68 -1.59 26.24 -3.74
CA ASP A 68 -2.14 26.51 -2.39
C ASP A 68 -2.00 25.30 -1.43
N PRO A 69 -1.09 25.35 -0.43
CA PRO A 69 -0.78 24.21 0.44
C PRO A 69 -1.96 23.66 1.27
N ALA A 70 -2.89 24.51 1.73
CA ALA A 70 -3.92 24.09 2.68
C ALA A 70 -5.11 23.41 1.98
N GLU A 71 -5.57 23.95 0.85
CA GLU A 71 -6.61 23.33 0.02
C GLU A 71 -6.13 22.03 -0.61
N ILE A 72 -4.84 21.98 -0.95
CA ILE A 72 -4.20 20.78 -1.46
C ILE A 72 -4.21 19.67 -0.40
N VAL A 73 -3.90 19.94 0.87
CA VAL A 73 -3.89 18.92 1.94
C VAL A 73 -5.28 18.37 2.22
N GLN A 74 -6.29 19.24 2.34
CA GLN A 74 -7.65 18.79 2.66
C GLN A 74 -8.33 18.04 1.49
N TYR A 75 -8.05 18.45 0.24
CA TYR A 75 -8.47 17.73 -0.96
C TYR A 75 -7.64 16.44 -1.17
N ARG A 76 -6.34 16.46 -0.82
CA ARG A 76 -5.43 15.30 -0.85
C ARG A 76 -5.98 14.17 -0.01
N GLU A 77 -6.43 14.39 1.21
CA GLU A 77 -6.75 13.28 2.12
C GLU A 77 -8.10 12.64 1.83
N SER A 78 -9.12 13.47 1.64
CA SER A 78 -10.50 13.01 1.44
C SER A 78 -10.73 12.32 0.10
N VAL A 79 -10.07 12.78 -0.97
CA VAL A 79 -10.17 12.16 -2.31
C VAL A 79 -9.23 10.95 -2.43
N ARG A 80 -8.04 10.99 -1.82
CA ARG A 80 -7.01 9.94 -1.97
C ARG A 80 -7.29 8.68 -1.19
N LEU A 81 -7.70 8.75 0.07
CA LEU A 81 -8.08 7.54 0.81
C LEU A 81 -9.34 6.92 0.22
N ALA A 82 -10.34 7.74 -0.14
CA ALA A 82 -11.52 7.26 -0.85
C ALA A 82 -11.16 6.62 -2.20
N PHE A 83 -10.15 7.13 -2.91
CA PHE A 83 -9.67 6.57 -4.17
C PHE A 83 -8.86 5.28 -3.99
N VAL A 84 -7.96 5.20 -3.01
CA VAL A 84 -7.19 3.98 -2.70
C VAL A 84 -8.12 2.88 -2.20
N ALA A 85 -9.02 3.18 -1.26
CA ALA A 85 -10.07 2.26 -0.83
C ALA A 85 -10.98 1.85 -2.01
N ALA A 86 -11.30 2.77 -2.93
CA ALA A 86 -12.01 2.43 -4.16
C ALA A 86 -11.20 1.50 -5.08
N LEU A 87 -9.88 1.67 -5.18
CA LEU A 87 -9.03 0.77 -5.96
C LEU A 87 -8.95 -0.62 -5.33
N GLN A 88 -8.91 -0.71 -4.00
CA GLN A 88 -8.74 -1.95 -3.24
C GLN A 88 -10.05 -2.76 -3.12
N HIS A 89 -11.19 -2.10 -2.90
CA HIS A 89 -12.43 -2.79 -2.56
C HIS A 89 -13.45 -2.87 -3.70
N LEU A 90 -13.31 -2.08 -4.77
CA LEU A 90 -14.27 -2.09 -5.87
C LEU A 90 -13.91 -3.09 -6.98
N PRO A 91 -14.90 -3.84 -7.50
CA PRO A 91 -14.77 -4.58 -8.75
C PRO A 91 -14.40 -3.67 -9.94
N ALA A 92 -13.66 -4.21 -10.91
CA ALA A 92 -13.04 -3.45 -12.01
C ALA A 92 -13.99 -2.49 -12.76
N ARG A 93 -15.22 -2.94 -13.05
CA ARG A 93 -16.21 -2.11 -13.75
C ARG A 93 -16.75 -0.95 -12.89
N GLN A 94 -16.91 -1.18 -11.59
CA GLN A 94 -17.36 -0.14 -10.65
C GLN A 94 -16.26 0.91 -10.47
N ARG A 95 -15.02 0.45 -10.36
CA ARG A 95 -13.83 1.30 -10.32
C ARG A 95 -13.65 2.12 -11.59
N ALA A 96 -13.74 1.51 -12.77
CA ALA A 96 -13.62 2.23 -14.05
C ALA A 96 -14.71 3.30 -14.20
N ALA A 97 -15.96 2.96 -13.86
CA ALA A 97 -17.08 3.92 -13.89
C ALA A 97 -16.83 5.11 -12.95
N LEU A 98 -16.37 4.84 -11.72
CA LEU A 98 -16.06 5.87 -10.71
C LEU A 98 -14.90 6.77 -11.14
N ILE A 99 -13.79 6.21 -11.64
CA ILE A 99 -12.65 6.99 -12.14
C ILE A 99 -13.07 7.90 -13.29
N LEU A 100 -13.75 7.36 -14.30
CA LEU A 100 -14.13 8.13 -15.48
C LEU A 100 -15.12 9.25 -15.12
N CYS A 101 -16.20 8.93 -14.39
CA CYS A 101 -17.28 9.87 -14.15
C CYS A 101 -17.02 10.82 -12.96
N GLU A 102 -16.46 10.32 -11.87
CA GLU A 102 -16.34 11.09 -10.62
C GLU A 102 -14.94 11.69 -10.42
N VAL A 103 -13.89 11.13 -11.02
CA VAL A 103 -12.53 11.69 -10.90
C VAL A 103 -12.16 12.50 -12.13
N LEU A 104 -12.28 11.90 -13.31
CA LEU A 104 -11.97 12.56 -14.58
C LEU A 104 -13.11 13.43 -15.10
N ARG A 105 -14.26 13.45 -14.40
CA ARG A 105 -15.45 14.26 -14.69
C ARG A 105 -16.03 14.03 -16.09
N TRP A 106 -15.89 12.83 -16.65
CA TRP A 106 -16.54 12.46 -17.91
C TRP A 106 -18.05 12.36 -17.75
N LYS A 107 -18.79 12.61 -18.84
CA LYS A 107 -20.23 12.34 -18.84
C LYS A 107 -20.44 10.83 -18.83
N VAL A 108 -21.49 10.37 -18.15
CA VAL A 108 -21.88 8.96 -18.08
C VAL A 108 -22.04 8.34 -19.48
N ALA A 109 -22.54 9.10 -20.46
CA ALA A 109 -22.66 8.65 -21.84
C ALA A 109 -21.30 8.40 -22.52
N GLU A 110 -20.32 9.28 -22.29
CA GLU A 110 -18.95 9.14 -22.83
C GLU A 110 -18.22 7.96 -22.18
N ALA A 111 -18.43 7.76 -20.88
CA ALA A 111 -17.89 6.60 -20.16
C ALA A 111 -18.53 5.28 -20.62
N ALA A 112 -19.84 5.29 -20.90
CA ALA A 112 -20.56 4.13 -21.42
C ALA A 112 -20.05 3.73 -22.81
N GLU A 113 -19.84 4.72 -23.69
CA GLU A 113 -19.25 4.52 -25.02
C GLU A 113 -17.81 4.00 -24.92
N LEU A 114 -16.99 4.58 -24.03
CA LEU A 114 -15.60 4.15 -23.82
C LEU A 114 -15.51 2.70 -23.35
N LEU A 115 -16.39 2.31 -22.43
CA LEU A 115 -16.39 1.00 -21.77
C LEU A 115 -17.21 -0.05 -22.53
N ASP A 116 -17.71 0.27 -23.73
CA ASP A 116 -18.57 -0.57 -24.56
C ASP A 116 -19.72 -1.18 -23.74
N THR A 117 -20.46 -0.30 -23.05
CA THR A 117 -21.54 -0.68 -22.15
C THR A 117 -22.69 0.33 -22.20
N SER A 118 -23.77 0.08 -21.46
CA SER A 118 -24.91 0.98 -21.43
C SER A 118 -24.76 2.05 -20.34
N VAL A 119 -25.40 3.21 -20.56
CA VAL A 119 -25.54 4.28 -19.55
C VAL A 119 -26.14 3.72 -18.25
N ALA A 120 -27.12 2.81 -18.35
CA ALA A 120 -27.72 2.15 -17.21
C ALA A 120 -26.69 1.29 -16.44
N ALA A 121 -25.80 0.58 -17.14
CA ALA A 121 -24.75 -0.21 -16.51
C ALA A 121 -23.73 0.67 -15.78
N ILE A 122 -23.36 1.83 -16.33
CA ILE A 122 -22.48 2.80 -15.65
C ILE A 122 -23.15 3.36 -14.40
N ASN A 123 -24.40 3.81 -14.48
CA ASN A 123 -25.13 4.32 -13.31
C ASN A 123 -25.28 3.27 -12.20
N SER A 124 -25.60 2.02 -12.58
CA SER A 124 -25.68 0.90 -11.64
C SER A 124 -24.32 0.57 -11.02
N ALA A 125 -23.24 0.67 -11.80
CA ALA A 125 -21.88 0.48 -11.32
C ALA A 125 -21.46 1.58 -10.32
N LEU A 126 -21.78 2.85 -10.60
CA LEU A 126 -21.56 3.97 -9.68
C LEU A 126 -22.38 3.83 -8.39
N GLN A 127 -23.65 3.44 -8.48
CA GLN A 127 -24.50 3.21 -7.31
C GLN A 127 -23.90 2.14 -6.40
N ARG A 128 -23.48 1.00 -6.97
CA ARG A 128 -22.82 -0.06 -6.20
C ARG A 128 -21.48 0.38 -5.65
N ALA A 129 -20.69 1.14 -6.42
CA ALA A 129 -19.43 1.70 -5.94
C ALA A 129 -19.62 2.54 -4.68
N ARG A 130 -20.59 3.47 -4.70
CA ARG A 130 -20.92 4.32 -3.55
C ARG A 130 -21.43 3.50 -2.36
N ALA A 131 -22.25 2.48 -2.60
CA ALA A 131 -22.74 1.60 -1.54
C ALA A 131 -21.59 0.82 -0.87
N THR A 132 -20.68 0.25 -1.66
CA THR A 132 -19.50 -0.44 -1.14
C THR A 132 -18.60 0.53 -0.37
N LEU A 133 -18.30 1.70 -0.93
CA LEU A 133 -17.49 2.72 -0.25
C LEU A 133 -18.12 3.25 1.04
N GLY A 134 -19.45 3.41 1.07
CA GLY A 134 -20.19 3.82 2.26
C GLY A 134 -20.32 2.74 3.33
N SER A 135 -20.08 1.47 2.98
CA SER A 135 -20.10 0.33 3.91
C SER A 135 -18.73 -0.04 4.48
N LEU A 136 -17.66 0.48 3.88
CA LEU A 136 -16.32 0.30 4.43
C LEU A 136 -16.23 1.05 5.77
N PRO A 137 -15.51 0.50 6.76
CA PRO A 137 -15.07 1.30 7.89
C PRO A 137 -14.44 2.56 7.30
N ARG A 138 -14.84 3.74 7.77
CA ARG A 138 -14.19 4.98 7.34
C ARG A 138 -12.74 4.87 7.78
N GLU A 139 -11.87 4.39 6.90
CA GLU A 139 -10.42 4.43 7.11
C GLU A 139 -10.14 5.89 7.43
N VAL A 140 -9.60 6.06 8.62
CA VAL A 140 -9.34 7.36 9.21
C VAL A 140 -8.54 8.12 8.15
N PRO A 141 -8.93 9.35 7.75
CA PRO A 141 -8.07 10.19 6.93
C PRO A 141 -6.68 10.12 7.53
N SER A 142 -5.62 10.04 6.71
CA SER A 142 -4.24 10.09 7.20
C SER A 142 -4.19 11.18 8.24
N LYS A 143 -4.10 10.81 9.51
CA LYS A 143 -4.03 11.80 10.56
C LYS A 143 -2.69 12.46 10.30
N ASP A 144 -2.65 13.78 10.12
CA ASP A 144 -1.39 14.52 10.22
C ASP A 144 -0.69 13.97 11.47
N LEU A 145 0.51 13.39 11.28
CA LEU A 145 1.24 12.78 12.37
C LEU A 145 1.42 13.85 13.43
N ASP A 146 0.82 13.65 14.60
CA ASP A 146 1.03 14.55 15.71
C ASP A 146 2.37 14.22 16.38
N ASP A 147 2.78 15.06 17.33
CA ASP A 147 4.05 14.88 18.03
C ASP A 147 4.15 13.49 18.71
N ALA A 148 3.01 12.92 19.14
CA ALA A 148 2.97 11.61 19.76
C ALA A 148 3.14 10.48 18.73
N ASP A 149 2.57 10.62 17.53
CA ASP A 149 2.78 9.70 16.41
C ASP A 149 4.24 9.75 15.93
N LEU A 150 4.86 10.93 15.91
CA LEU A 150 6.30 11.09 15.59
C LEU A 150 7.20 10.44 16.66
N GLU A 151 6.91 10.67 17.95
CA GLU A 151 7.64 10.03 19.04
C GLU A 151 7.50 8.49 19.00
N LEU A 152 6.31 7.99 18.65
CA LEU A 152 6.08 6.56 18.44
C LEU A 152 6.94 6.00 17.30
N LEU A 153 7.05 6.73 16.19
CA LEU A 153 7.87 6.35 15.04
C LEU A 153 9.36 6.38 15.37
N ASP A 154 9.84 7.38 16.11
CA ASP A 154 11.24 7.44 16.55
C ASP A 154 11.60 6.26 17.46
N ARG A 155 10.71 5.92 18.41
CA ARG A 155 10.86 4.73 19.25
C ARG A 155 10.84 3.43 18.44
N TYR A 156 10.00 3.36 17.40
CA TYR A 156 9.96 2.22 16.49
C TYR A 156 11.29 2.06 15.74
N VAL A 157 11.82 3.16 15.19
CA VAL A 157 13.11 3.16 14.49
C VAL A 157 14.24 2.73 15.41
N ASP A 158 14.34 3.31 16.60
CA ASP A 158 15.37 2.94 17.59
C ASP A 158 15.27 1.45 17.96
N ALA A 159 14.07 0.96 18.28
CA ALA A 159 13.86 -0.45 18.60
C ALA A 159 14.23 -1.37 17.44
N PHE A 160 13.86 -1.03 16.21
CA PHE A 160 14.15 -1.84 15.03
C PHE A 160 15.66 -1.89 14.72
N GLU A 161 16.34 -0.73 14.73
CA GLU A 161 17.78 -0.65 14.40
C GLU A 161 18.66 -1.30 15.48
N ARG A 162 18.28 -1.16 16.76
CA ARG A 162 18.94 -1.84 17.89
C ARG A 162 18.57 -3.32 17.99
N TYR A 163 17.60 -3.76 17.20
CA TYR A 163 17.05 -5.11 17.25
C TYR A 163 16.47 -5.46 18.64
N ASP A 164 15.86 -4.45 19.29
CA ASP A 164 15.10 -4.58 20.54
C ASP A 164 13.67 -5.02 20.22
N ILE A 165 13.48 -6.33 20.04
CA ILE A 165 12.18 -6.89 19.69
C ILE A 165 11.18 -6.79 20.86
N GLU A 166 11.66 -6.84 22.11
CA GLU A 166 10.80 -6.66 23.28
C GLU A 166 10.22 -5.25 23.31
N GLY A 167 11.08 -4.23 23.12
CA GLY A 167 10.67 -2.84 22.98
C GLY A 167 9.72 -2.63 21.80
N LEU A 168 9.99 -3.25 20.64
CA LEU A 168 9.14 -3.18 19.45
C LEU A 168 7.74 -3.74 19.73
N VAL A 169 7.63 -4.90 20.38
CA VAL A 169 6.34 -5.54 20.72
C VAL A 169 5.48 -4.62 21.60
N VAL A 170 6.09 -3.84 22.50
CA VAL A 170 5.36 -2.87 23.34
C VAL A 170 4.73 -1.74 22.52
N LEU A 171 5.28 -1.40 21.34
CA LEU A 171 4.74 -0.37 20.46
C LEU A 171 3.55 -0.85 19.61
N LEU A 172 3.41 -2.17 19.46
CA LEU A 172 2.36 -2.77 18.65
C LEU A 172 1.02 -2.78 19.40
N HIS A 173 -0.07 -2.70 18.64
CA HIS A 173 -1.40 -3.05 19.11
C HIS A 173 -1.47 -4.56 19.39
N GLU A 174 -2.30 -5.00 20.35
CA GLU A 174 -2.40 -6.42 20.72
C GLU A 174 -2.72 -7.32 19.52
N ASP A 175 -3.61 -6.85 18.64
CA ASP A 175 -4.03 -7.51 17.39
C ASP A 175 -3.25 -7.03 16.14
N ALA A 176 -2.07 -6.43 16.31
CA ALA A 176 -1.31 -5.89 15.19
C ALA A 176 -1.07 -6.95 14.10
N VAL A 177 -1.19 -6.54 12.84
CA VAL A 177 -0.98 -7.42 11.69
C VAL A 177 0.37 -7.13 11.05
N GLN A 178 1.12 -8.19 10.79
CA GLN A 178 2.35 -8.12 10.02
C GLN A 178 2.24 -8.99 8.76
N SER A 179 2.68 -8.45 7.63
CA SER A 179 2.71 -9.19 6.36
C SER A 179 3.93 -8.83 5.54
N MET A 180 4.34 -9.75 4.65
CA MET A 180 5.54 -9.58 3.83
C MET A 180 5.30 -9.97 2.36
N PRO A 181 4.49 -9.22 1.59
CA PRO A 181 4.37 -9.45 0.16
C PRO A 181 5.77 -9.54 -0.51
N PRO A 182 6.01 -10.58 -1.32
CA PRO A 182 5.05 -11.40 -2.06
C PRO A 182 4.61 -12.72 -1.41
N PHE A 183 4.86 -12.90 -0.11
CA PHE A 183 4.37 -14.08 0.61
C PHE A 183 2.90 -13.91 0.99
N ALA A 184 2.12 -14.99 0.88
CA ALA A 184 0.73 -15.02 1.35
C ALA A 184 0.63 -15.09 2.88
N MET A 185 1.74 -15.45 3.55
CA MET A 185 1.83 -15.45 4.99
C MET A 185 1.59 -14.05 5.56
N TRP A 186 0.71 -14.03 6.57
CA TRP A 186 0.52 -12.88 7.44
C TRP A 186 0.32 -13.37 8.87
N ILE A 187 0.74 -12.56 9.81
CA ILE A 187 0.78 -12.86 11.23
C ILE A 187 -0.10 -11.85 11.94
N GLN A 188 -0.89 -12.34 12.89
CA GLN A 188 -1.69 -11.51 13.76
C GLN A 188 -1.18 -11.63 15.19
N GLY A 189 -1.11 -10.48 15.86
CA GLY A 189 -0.87 -10.36 17.28
C GLY A 189 0.55 -9.92 17.60
N ALA A 190 0.71 -8.94 18.50
CA ALA A 190 2.01 -8.35 18.85
C ALA A 190 3.04 -9.42 19.28
N THR A 191 2.63 -10.37 20.11
CA THR A 191 3.49 -11.46 20.58
C THR A 191 3.92 -12.39 19.43
N ASN A 192 3.03 -12.70 18.50
CA ASN A 192 3.34 -13.55 17.36
C ASN A 192 4.29 -12.85 16.37
N VAL A 193 4.10 -11.55 16.15
CA VAL A 193 5.02 -10.72 15.36
C VAL A 193 6.41 -10.70 16.00
N GLY A 194 6.49 -10.53 17.32
CA GLY A 194 7.76 -10.63 18.06
C GLY A 194 8.42 -12.01 17.93
N CYS A 195 7.63 -13.08 18.08
CA CYS A 195 8.11 -14.46 17.91
C CYS A 195 8.69 -14.67 16.51
N TRP A 196 7.98 -14.23 15.46
CA TRP A 196 8.43 -14.30 14.07
C TRP A 196 9.76 -13.58 13.83
N MET A 197 9.98 -12.45 14.52
CA MET A 197 11.21 -11.69 14.35
C MET A 197 12.43 -12.33 15.04
N VAL A 198 12.24 -13.31 15.94
CA VAL A 198 13.29 -13.89 16.80
C VAL A 198 13.52 -15.40 16.57
N GLN A 199 12.52 -16.14 16.09
CA GLN A 199 12.60 -17.59 15.92
C GLN A 199 12.79 -17.99 14.44
N PRO A 200 13.53 -19.07 14.15
CA PRO A 200 14.32 -19.93 15.08
C PRO A 200 15.68 -19.32 15.51
N GLY A 201 16.00 -18.14 15.00
CA GLY A 201 17.18 -17.36 15.34
C GLY A 201 16.94 -15.91 14.94
N PRO A 202 17.85 -14.98 15.26
CA PRO A 202 17.62 -13.58 14.96
C PRO A 202 17.33 -13.42 13.47
N SER A 203 16.18 -12.83 13.15
CA SER A 203 15.78 -12.60 11.77
C SER A 203 16.84 -11.75 11.06
N ALA A 204 16.87 -11.86 9.74
CA ALA A 204 17.78 -11.08 8.91
C ALA A 204 17.53 -9.56 8.96
N CYS A 205 16.54 -9.09 9.73
CA CYS A 205 16.35 -7.68 10.06
C CYS A 205 17.39 -7.15 11.07
N ARG A 206 18.12 -8.01 11.78
CA ARG A 206 19.15 -7.58 12.72
C ARG A 206 20.23 -6.76 12.03
N GLY A 207 20.54 -5.60 12.60
CA GLY A 207 21.51 -4.67 12.05
C GLY A 207 21.00 -3.86 10.86
N SER A 208 19.69 -3.87 10.60
CA SER A 208 19.09 -3.02 9.58
C SER A 208 19.17 -1.53 9.93
N ARG A 209 19.20 -0.70 8.88
CA ARG A 209 18.98 0.75 8.95
C ARG A 209 17.65 1.12 8.31
N LEU A 210 16.98 2.11 8.87
CA LEU A 210 15.71 2.63 8.38
C LEU A 210 15.89 4.06 7.87
N VAL A 211 15.48 4.29 6.62
CA VAL A 211 15.45 5.64 6.03
C VAL A 211 13.99 6.07 5.88
N PRO A 212 13.58 7.22 6.44
CA PRO A 212 12.19 7.69 6.36
C PRO A 212 11.69 7.84 4.92
N ALA A 213 10.43 7.46 4.71
CA ALA A 213 9.67 7.62 3.48
C ALA A 213 8.18 7.79 3.80
N SER A 214 7.36 7.95 2.76
CA SER A 214 5.90 8.01 2.87
C SER A 214 5.26 7.21 1.76
N ALA A 215 4.31 6.34 2.11
CA ALA A 215 3.62 5.49 1.16
C ALA A 215 2.12 5.43 1.46
N ASN A 216 1.29 5.65 0.44
CA ASN A 216 -0.18 5.61 0.57
C ASN A 216 -0.75 6.54 1.66
N GLY A 217 -0.05 7.62 2.04
CA GLY A 217 -0.47 8.50 3.15
C GLY A 217 -0.18 7.92 4.53
N CYS A 218 0.61 6.85 4.60
CA CYS A 218 1.08 6.21 5.82
C CYS A 218 2.59 6.45 6.01
N PRO A 219 3.08 6.48 7.26
CA PRO A 219 4.51 6.42 7.54
C PRO A 219 5.16 5.20 6.88
N ALA A 220 6.30 5.40 6.23
CA ALA A 220 7.03 4.33 5.60
C ALA A 220 8.53 4.44 5.86
N PHE A 221 9.26 3.33 5.73
CA PHE A 221 10.70 3.28 5.87
C PHE A 221 11.33 2.40 4.80
N GLY A 222 12.36 2.90 4.14
CA GLY A 222 13.29 2.06 3.41
C GLY A 222 14.14 1.26 4.40
N GLN A 223 13.95 -0.05 4.46
CA GLN A 223 14.76 -0.96 5.24
C GLN A 223 15.98 -1.37 4.42
N TYR A 224 17.16 -1.15 4.98
CA TYR A 224 18.44 -1.59 4.44
C TYR A 224 19.06 -2.62 5.37
N ARG A 225 19.69 -3.65 4.81
CA ARG A 225 20.41 -4.69 5.57
C ARG A 225 21.91 -4.57 5.33
N PRO A 226 22.76 -5.01 6.28
CA PRO A 226 24.20 -5.04 6.06
C PRO A 226 24.54 -5.79 4.77
N ASP A 227 25.29 -5.14 3.89
CA ASP A 227 25.75 -5.73 2.64
C ASP A 227 27.11 -6.40 2.88
N PRO A 228 27.29 -7.69 2.52
CA PRO A 228 28.60 -8.34 2.56
C PRO A 228 29.69 -7.61 1.77
N ALA A 229 29.33 -6.81 0.77
CA ALA A 229 30.24 -5.96 0.00
C ALA A 229 30.66 -4.66 0.74
N GLY A 230 30.10 -4.39 1.93
CA GLY A 230 30.29 -3.19 2.72
C GLY A 230 29.07 -2.26 2.65
N GLY A 231 28.81 -1.48 3.70
CA GLY A 231 27.63 -0.59 3.76
C GLY A 231 26.31 -1.35 3.94
N TYR A 232 25.23 -0.82 3.38
CA TYR A 232 23.89 -1.41 3.46
C TYR A 232 23.16 -1.46 2.13
N ALA A 233 22.48 -2.58 1.86
CA ALA A 233 21.70 -2.83 0.65
C ALA A 233 20.18 -2.79 0.91
N PRO A 234 19.36 -2.27 -0.03
CA PRO A 234 17.91 -2.28 0.02
C PRO A 234 17.34 -3.67 0.29
N TRP A 235 16.44 -3.78 1.29
CA TRP A 235 15.77 -5.04 1.60
C TRP A 235 14.25 -4.97 1.47
N ALA A 236 13.61 -3.97 2.05
CA ALA A 236 12.15 -3.86 2.02
C ALA A 236 11.70 -2.41 2.17
N LEU A 237 10.54 -2.08 1.61
CA LEU A 237 9.79 -0.89 2.01
C LEU A 237 8.80 -1.29 3.10
N GLN A 238 8.97 -0.75 4.30
CA GLN A 238 8.03 -0.90 5.42
C GLN A 238 6.96 0.17 5.31
N VAL A 239 5.70 -0.21 5.37
CA VAL A 239 4.57 0.72 5.47
C VAL A 239 3.83 0.41 6.76
N LEU A 240 3.69 1.42 7.63
CA LEU A 240 3.14 1.28 8.97
C LEU A 240 1.76 1.93 9.06
N GLU A 241 0.84 1.27 9.76
CA GLU A 241 -0.44 1.85 10.14
C GLU A 241 -0.44 2.12 11.63
N ILE A 242 -0.89 3.31 12.02
CA ILE A 242 -0.94 3.76 13.41
C ILE A 242 -2.39 4.11 13.75
N SER A 243 -2.82 3.66 14.92
CA SER A 243 -4.11 4.04 15.50
C SER A 243 -4.02 4.03 17.02
N GLY A 244 -4.58 5.06 17.65
CA GLY A 244 -4.62 5.14 19.12
C GLY A 244 -3.25 5.11 19.80
N GLY A 245 -2.20 5.65 19.17
CA GLY A 245 -0.83 5.66 19.72
C GLY A 245 -0.15 4.28 19.70
N LYS A 246 -0.63 3.36 18.86
CA LYS A 246 -0.06 2.03 18.65
C LYS A 246 0.08 1.72 17.16
N ILE A 247 1.05 0.89 16.82
CA ILE A 247 1.21 0.37 15.46
C ILE A 247 0.23 -0.80 15.28
N THR A 248 -0.73 -0.65 14.39
CA THR A 248 -1.75 -1.67 14.10
C THR A 248 -1.41 -2.54 12.90
N GLY A 249 -0.56 -2.04 12.00
CA GLY A 249 -0.21 -2.73 10.76
C GLY A 249 1.23 -2.52 10.36
N MET A 250 1.89 -3.59 9.91
CA MET A 250 3.26 -3.59 9.40
C MET A 250 3.31 -4.38 8.08
N ARG A 251 3.51 -3.68 6.96
CA ARG A 251 3.63 -4.31 5.64
C ARG A 251 5.04 -4.14 5.11
N PHE A 252 5.74 -5.24 4.91
CA PHE A 252 7.10 -5.27 4.38
C PHE A 252 7.07 -5.66 2.91
N PHE A 253 7.14 -4.70 2.00
CA PHE A 253 7.25 -4.95 0.57
C PHE A 253 8.69 -5.29 0.22
N LEU A 254 8.97 -6.58 -0.02
CA LEU A 254 10.33 -7.07 -0.20
C LEU A 254 10.94 -6.57 -1.51
N ALA A 255 12.10 -5.92 -1.41
CA ALA A 255 12.76 -5.21 -2.50
C ALA A 255 13.50 -6.14 -3.47
N PHE A 256 13.81 -7.39 -3.11
CA PHE A 256 14.53 -8.29 -4.04
C PHE A 256 13.74 -8.63 -5.32
N LEU A 257 12.44 -8.31 -5.38
CA LEU A 257 11.63 -8.41 -6.59
C LEU A 257 11.79 -7.24 -7.57
N GLY A 258 12.55 -6.18 -7.21
CA GLY A 258 12.75 -5.02 -8.07
C GLY A 258 13.24 -3.76 -7.35
N SER A 259 14.26 -3.88 -6.50
CA SER A 259 14.79 -2.80 -5.65
C SER A 259 15.22 -1.59 -6.48
N GLU A 260 15.88 -1.84 -7.62
CA GLU A 260 16.28 -0.85 -8.62
C GLU A 260 15.10 -0.01 -9.13
N ARG A 261 13.89 -0.56 -9.09
CA ARG A 261 12.68 0.13 -9.49
C ARG A 261 11.88 0.66 -8.31
N LEU A 262 11.85 0.01 -7.14
CA LEU A 262 11.00 0.42 -6.03
C LEU A 262 11.59 1.60 -5.25
N PHE A 263 12.83 1.47 -4.76
CA PHE A 263 13.45 2.44 -3.86
C PHE A 263 13.59 3.84 -4.50
N PRO A 264 14.05 3.98 -5.76
CA PRO A 264 14.15 5.29 -6.39
C PRO A 264 12.80 6.02 -6.53
N GLN A 265 11.67 5.31 -6.55
CA GLN A 265 10.33 5.96 -6.62
C GLN A 265 9.97 6.67 -5.32
N PHE A 266 10.54 6.22 -4.21
CA PHE A 266 10.38 6.81 -2.88
C PHE A 266 11.53 7.77 -2.55
N GLY A 267 12.41 8.08 -3.50
CA GLY A 267 13.60 8.93 -3.27
C GLY A 267 14.67 8.24 -2.41
N LEU A 268 14.58 6.92 -2.25
CA LEU A 268 15.48 6.14 -1.42
C LEU A 268 16.71 5.70 -2.23
N PRO A 269 17.93 5.83 -1.68
CA PRO A 269 19.14 5.41 -2.37
C PRO A 269 19.21 3.89 -2.54
N LEU A 270 19.96 3.42 -3.53
CA LEU A 270 20.18 1.98 -3.77
C LEU A 270 21.31 1.39 -2.91
N HIS A 271 21.99 2.22 -2.14
CA HIS A 271 23.05 1.84 -1.23
C HIS A 271 23.18 2.90 -0.12
N LEU A 272 23.53 2.49 1.08
CA LEU A 272 23.93 3.41 2.15
C LEU A 272 25.37 3.10 2.56
N ASP A 273 26.18 4.15 2.66
CA ASP A 273 27.50 4.05 3.25
C ASP A 273 27.37 3.78 4.77
N GLY A 274 28.35 3.06 5.33
CA GLY A 274 28.36 2.60 6.72
C GLY A 274 28.68 3.66 7.76
#